data_AF-W4QMD9-F1
#
_entry.id   AF-W4QMD9-F1
#
_cell.length_a   1.000
_cell.length_b   1.000
_cell.length_c   1.000
_cell.angle_alpha   90.00
_cell.angle_beta   90.00
_cell.angle_gamma   90.00
#
_symmetry.space_group_name_H-M   'P 1'
#
loop_
_entity.id
_entity.type
_entity.pdbx_description
1 polymer ?
#
loop_
_entity_poly.entity_id
_entity_poly.type
_entity_poly.pdbx_seq_one_letter_code
_entity_poly.pdbx_strand_id
1 'polypeptide(L)'
;MKEKRFVSKQKRIEAYSSQVERIMDEINKRDLAEVPSEKLFDTLLKYLELLKKEEQDISFYEKNDDIHQMLDSNFNQTYEWKA
;
A
#
# COMPACT_ATOMS: atom_id res chain seq x y z
N MET A 1 5.92 -1.33 -24.69
CA MET A 1 5.02 -0.62 -23.75
C MET A 1 5.01 -1.37 -22.42
N LYS A 2 5.38 -0.73 -21.30
CA LYS A 2 5.19 -1.33 -19.96
C LYS A 2 3.77 -1.00 -19.50
N GLU A 3 2.86 -1.97 -19.54
CA GLU A 3 1.51 -1.82 -18.97
C GLU A 3 1.64 -1.46 -17.49
N LYS A 4 1.29 -0.23 -17.12
CA LYS A 4 1.10 0.15 -15.73
C LYS A 4 -0.18 -0.52 -15.25
N ARG A 5 -0.08 -1.73 -14.70
CA ARG A 5 -1.18 -2.35 -13.97
C ARG A 5 -1.34 -1.63 -12.63
N PHE A 6 -2.14 -0.58 -12.62
CA PHE A 6 -2.57 0.06 -11.38
C PHE A 6 -3.45 -0.94 -10.63
N VAL A 7 -2.90 -1.54 -9.57
CA VAL A 7 -3.66 -2.40 -8.66
C VAL A 7 -4.47 -1.50 -7.74
N SER A 8 -5.78 -1.71 -7.66
CA SER A 8 -6.63 -0.95 -6.74
C SER A 8 -6.23 -1.19 -5.28
N LYS A 9 -6.48 -0.22 -4.40
CA LYS A 9 -6.25 -0.33 -2.96
C LYS A 9 -6.85 -1.61 -2.38
N GLN A 10 -8.11 -1.89 -2.72
CA GLN A 10 -8.81 -3.11 -2.32
C GLN A 10 -8.06 -4.38 -2.72
N LYS A 11 -7.60 -4.48 -3.98
CA LYS A 11 -6.85 -5.64 -4.46
C LYS A 11 -5.49 -5.81 -3.76
N ARG A 12 -4.85 -4.71 -3.35
CA ARG A 12 -3.60 -4.77 -2.57
C ARG A 12 -3.86 -5.29 -1.15
N ILE A 13 -4.90 -4.80 -0.50
CA ILE A 13 -5.33 -5.28 0.83
C ILE A 13 -5.62 -6.78 0.77
N GLU A 14 -6.45 -7.23 -0.18
CA GLU A 14 -6.77 -8.65 -0.36
C GLU A 14 -5.50 -9.51 -0.58
N ALA A 15 -4.59 -9.03 -1.44
CA ALA A 15 -3.36 -9.74 -1.71
C ALA A 15 -2.47 -9.86 -0.46
N TYR A 16 -2.27 -8.77 0.29
CA TYR A 16 -1.45 -8.76 1.49
C TYR A 16 -2.08 -9.58 2.62
N SER A 17 -3.39 -9.46 2.86
CA SER A 17 -4.10 -10.27 3.85
C SER A 17 -3.95 -11.77 3.55
N SER A 18 -4.08 -12.17 2.27
CA SER A 18 -3.89 -13.57 1.89
C SER A 18 -2.45 -14.07 2.15
N GLN A 19 -1.44 -13.22 1.97
CA GLN A 19 -0.06 -13.60 2.33
C GLN A 19 0.14 -13.73 3.84
N VAL A 20 -0.45 -12.82 4.63
CA VAL A 20 -0.40 -12.88 6.09
C VAL A 20 -1.00 -14.19 6.60
N GLU A 21 -2.19 -14.56 6.11
CA GLU A 21 -2.85 -15.81 6.49
C GLU A 21 -1.98 -17.03 6.18
N ARG A 22 -1.38 -17.09 4.99
CA ARG A 22 -0.49 -18.19 4.59
C ARG A 22 0.74 -18.30 5.48
N ILE A 23 1.36 -17.18 5.84
CA ILE A 23 2.54 -17.18 6.70
C ILE A 23 2.17 -17.61 8.13
N MET A 24 1.03 -17.15 8.64
CA MET A 24 0.51 -17.58 9.94
C MET A 24 0.21 -19.08 9.98
N ASP A 25 -0.42 -19.60 8.91
CA ASP A 25 -0.68 -21.03 8.76
C ASP A 25 0.61 -21.85 8.77
N GLU A 26 1.64 -21.41 8.06
CA GLU A 26 2.95 -22.06 8.02
C GLU A 26 3.63 -22.04 9.40
N ILE A 27 3.58 -20.90 10.10
CA ILE A 27 4.12 -20.78 11.47
C ILE A 27 3.40 -21.73 12.43
N ASN A 28 2.09 -21.90 12.29
CA ASN A 28 1.27 -22.75 13.17
C ASN A 28 1.46 -24.25 12.92
N LYS A 29 1.70 -24.65 11.67
CA LYS A 29 1.83 -26.07 11.25
C LYS A 29 3.26 -26.57 11.26
N ARG A 30 4.18 -25.75 11.76
CA ARG A 30 5.61 -25.92 11.52
C ARG A 30 6.17 -27.13 12.25
N ASP A 31 6.59 -28.13 11.47
CA ASP A 31 7.33 -29.30 11.94
C ASP A 31 8.60 -29.47 11.10
N LEU A 32 9.77 -29.32 11.72
CA LEU A 32 11.10 -29.45 11.11
C LEU A 32 11.29 -28.70 9.76
N ALA A 33 10.57 -27.60 9.54
CA ALA A 33 10.59 -26.88 8.27
C ALA A 33 11.95 -26.21 7.99
N GLU A 34 12.41 -26.28 6.73
CA GLU A 34 13.71 -25.76 6.28
C GLU A 34 13.83 -24.23 6.35
N VAL A 35 12.71 -23.52 6.21
CA VAL A 35 12.72 -22.06 6.32
C VAL A 35 13.04 -21.70 7.76
N PRO A 36 13.97 -20.76 8.05
CA PRO A 36 14.20 -20.27 9.39
C PRO A 36 12.99 -19.53 9.95
N SER A 37 12.73 -19.67 11.26
CA SER A 37 11.58 -19.00 11.89
C SER A 37 11.64 -17.49 11.79
N GLU A 38 12.83 -16.94 12.00
CA GLU A 38 13.14 -15.53 11.83
C GLU A 38 12.70 -14.99 10.45
N LYS A 39 13.01 -15.71 9.36
CA LYS A 39 12.62 -15.27 8.02
C LYS A 39 11.11 -15.23 7.81
N LEU A 40 10.35 -16.14 8.43
CA LEU A 40 8.89 -16.08 8.36
C LEU A 40 8.34 -14.89 9.12
N PHE A 41 8.86 -14.62 10.31
CA PHE A 41 8.46 -13.44 11.10
C PHE A 41 8.84 -12.13 10.40
N ASP A 42 10.04 -12.03 9.83
CA ASP A 42 10.45 -10.86 9.03
C ASP A 42 9.51 -10.62 7.85
N THR A 43 9.09 -11.70 7.19
CA THR A 43 8.17 -11.62 6.05
C THR A 43 6.77 -11.23 6.50
N LEU A 44 6.29 -11.79 7.62
CA LEU A 44 5.03 -11.43 8.24
C LEU A 44 4.98 -9.94 8.60
N LEU A 45 6.02 -9.44 9.28
CA LEU A 45 6.14 -8.04 9.68
C LEU A 45 6.08 -7.10 8.47
N LYS A 46 6.80 -7.42 7.38
CA LYS A 46 6.75 -6.63 6.14
C LYS A 46 5.33 -6.53 5.55
N TYR A 47 4.57 -7.62 5.53
CA TYR A 47 3.20 -7.58 5.02
C TYR A 47 2.24 -6.82 5.93
N LEU A 48 2.42 -6.92 7.25
CA LEU A 48 1.66 -6.12 8.21
C LEU A 48 1.94 -4.61 8.07
N GLU A 49 3.21 -4.23 7.84
CA GLU A 49 3.57 -2.85 7.54
C GLU A 49 2.95 -2.34 6.23
N LEU A 50 2.92 -3.19 5.19
CA LEU A 50 2.26 -2.86 3.93
C LEU A 50 0.75 -2.67 4.11
N LEU A 51 0.10 -3.53 4.89
CA LEU A 51 -1.32 -3.37 5.23
C LEU A 51 -1.58 -2.08 6.01
N LYS A 52 -0.72 -1.76 7.00
CA LYS A 52 -0.82 -0.52 7.76
C LYS A 52 -0.72 0.73 6.88
N LYS A 53 0.10 0.69 5.83
CA LYS A 53 0.18 1.80 4.84
C LYS A 53 -1.08 1.95 3.98
N GLU A 54 -1.90 0.90 3.89
CA GLU A 54 -3.21 0.98 3.24
C GLU A 54 -4.28 1.51 4.20
N GLU A 55 -4.06 1.57 5.51
CA GLU A 55 -4.97 2.26 6.41
C GLU A 55 -4.98 3.75 6.05
N GLN A 56 -6.17 4.32 5.90
CA GLN A 56 -6.33 5.74 5.60
C GLN A 56 -6.36 6.46 6.94
N ASP A 57 -5.36 7.29 7.22
CA ASP A 57 -5.39 8.14 8.40
C ASP A 57 -6.62 9.05 8.33
N ILE A 58 -7.48 8.97 9.34
CA ILE A 58 -8.59 9.91 9.51
C ILE A 58 -7.99 11.22 10.02
N SER A 59 -7.46 12.03 9.11
CA SER A 59 -7.07 13.40 9.40
C SER A 59 -8.31 14.29 9.32
N PHE A 60 -8.78 14.78 10.46
CA PHE A 60 -9.77 15.86 10.51
C PHE A 60 -9.08 17.14 10.04
N TYR A 61 -9.36 17.58 8.82
CA TYR A 61 -8.98 18.91 8.37
C TYR A 61 -10.05 19.90 8.83
N GLU A 62 -9.66 20.81 9.73
CA GLU A 62 -10.47 21.98 10.04
C GLU A 62 -10.49 22.88 8.80
N LYS A 63 -11.70 23.28 8.37
CA LYS A 63 -12.07 23.90 7.10
C LYS A 63 -11.26 25.16 6.74
N ASN A 64 -10.00 25.01 6.36
CA ASN A 64 -9.13 26.03 5.76
C ASN A 64 -8.61 25.60 4.36
N ASP A 65 -9.11 24.47 3.83
CA ASP A 65 -8.59 23.76 2.64
C ASP A 65 -8.97 24.32 1.27
N ASP A 66 -9.62 25.48 1.18
CA ASP A 66 -9.95 26.08 -0.13
C ASP A 66 -8.68 26.50 -0.90
N ILE A 67 -7.60 26.85 -0.21
CA ILE A 67 -6.36 27.32 -0.84
C ILE A 67 -5.56 26.17 -1.47
N HIS A 68 -5.53 24.99 -0.83
CA HIS A 68 -4.79 23.84 -1.35
C HIS A 68 -5.47 23.21 -2.58
N GLN A 69 -6.81 23.19 -2.61
CA GLN A 69 -7.56 22.72 -3.79
C GLN A 69 -7.35 23.63 -5.03
N MET A 70 -7.13 24.93 -4.85
CA MET A 70 -6.82 25.86 -5.95
C MET A 70 -5.40 25.67 -6.51
N LEU A 71 -4.44 25.22 -5.70
CA LEU A 71 -3.06 25.01 -6.15
C LEU A 71 -2.90 23.71 -6.95
N ASP A 72 -3.60 22.65 -6.56
CA ASP A 72 -3.53 21.34 -7.24
C ASP A 72 -4.23 21.35 -8.62
N SER A 73 -5.21 22.23 -8.82
CA SER A 73 -5.92 22.37 -10.10
C SER A 73 -5.11 23.13 -11.16
N ASN A 74 -4.13 23.95 -10.76
CA ASN A 74 -3.27 24.70 -11.69
C ASN A 74 -2.03 23.93 -12.18
N PHE A 75 -1.65 22.83 -11.54
CA PHE A 75 -0.42 22.10 -11.87
C PHE A 75 -0.51 21.22 -13.15
N ASN A 76 -1.71 21.06 -13.73
CA ASN A 76 -1.95 20.24 -14.93
C ASN A 76 -2.22 21.05 -16.21
N GLN A 77 -2.04 22.38 -16.21
CA GLN A 77 -2.12 23.16 -17.45
C GLN A 77 -0.75 23.27 -18.12
N THR A 78 -0.51 22.40 -19.10
CA THR A 78 0.62 22.53 -20.03
C THR A 78 0.29 23.63 -21.05
N TYR A 79 0.97 24.77 -20.97
CA TYR A 79 0.91 25.79 -22.03
C TYR A 79 1.90 25.43 -23.14
N GLU A 80 1.40 25.09 -24.33
CA GLU A 80 2.22 25.04 -25.53
C GLU A 80 2.48 26.47 -26.02
N TRP A 81 3.73 26.91 -25.94
CA TRP A 81 4.16 28.14 -26.61
C TRP A 81 4.19 27.89 -28.13
N LYS A 82 3.35 28.61 -28.88
CA LYS A 82 3.54 28.74 -30.33
C LYS A 82 4.54 29.86 -30.60
N ALA A 83 5.62 29.52 -31.31
CA ALA A 83 6.49 30.47 -31.98
C ALA A 83 5.78 31.10 -33.19
#